data_AF-A0A942E7I2-F1
#
_entry.id   AF-A0A942E7I2-F1
#
_cell.length_a   1.000
_cell.length_b   1.000
_cell.length_c   1.000
_cell.angle_alpha   90.00
_cell.angle_beta   90.00
_cell.angle_gamma   90.00
#
_symmetry.space_group_name_H-M   'P 1'
#
loop_
_entity.id
_entity.type
_entity.pdbx_description
1 polymer ?
#
loop_
_entity_poly.entity_id
_entity_poly.type
_entity_poly.pdbx_seq_one_letter_code
_entity_poly.pdbx_strand_id
1 'polypeptide(L)'
;MSDDDLGLYQRAIAFLDDLSRSEAAKMRGSEALQSALDRALEKRGIVLHPDDPAWRQLELGFIRAQRRAINGIKARLDGELVPPNIPAQPNRTETLSAATRRWVEGGSRAAHKPRGSAIS
;
A
#
# COMPACT_ATOMS: atom_id res chain seq x y z
N MET A 1 -6.93 -10.26 -17.07
CA MET A 1 -6.84 -10.80 -15.71
C MET A 1 -7.79 -11.97 -15.69
N SER A 2 -7.26 -13.18 -15.56
CA SER A 2 -8.07 -14.40 -15.49
C SER A 2 -8.65 -14.58 -14.08
N ASP A 3 -9.63 -15.45 -13.95
CA ASP A 3 -10.15 -15.84 -12.63
C ASP A 3 -9.07 -16.50 -11.75
N ASP A 4 -8.10 -17.17 -12.37
CA ASP A 4 -6.93 -17.73 -11.69
C ASP A 4 -6.02 -16.64 -11.10
N ASP A 5 -5.81 -15.53 -11.84
CA ASP A 5 -5.06 -14.37 -11.35
C ASP A 5 -5.75 -13.80 -10.11
N LEU A 6 -7.07 -13.65 -10.15
CA LEU A 6 -7.87 -13.12 -9.04
C LEU A 6 -7.79 -14.03 -7.81
N GLY A 7 -7.89 -15.35 -8.00
CA GLY A 7 -7.72 -16.33 -6.94
C GLY A 7 -6.32 -16.28 -6.30
N LEU A 8 -5.28 -16.07 -7.11
CA LEU A 8 -3.91 -15.89 -6.61
C LEU A 8 -3.78 -14.60 -5.78
N TYR A 9 -4.35 -13.49 -6.24
CA TYR A 9 -4.35 -12.23 -5.49
C TYR A 9 -5.09 -12.35 -4.17
N GLN A 10 -6.26 -12.98 -4.15
CA GLN A 10 -7.01 -13.20 -2.92
C GLN A 10 -6.22 -14.03 -1.90
N ARG A 11 -5.54 -15.09 -2.35
CA ARG A 11 -4.67 -15.90 -1.47
C ARG A 11 -3.50 -15.10 -0.93
N ALA A 12 -2.84 -14.31 -1.77
CA ALA A 12 -1.74 -13.45 -1.35
C ALA A 12 -2.19 -12.42 -0.30
N ILE A 13 -3.37 -11.82 -0.49
CA ILE A 13 -3.93 -10.84 0.45
C ILE A 13 -4.33 -11.51 1.77
N ALA A 14 -4.91 -12.71 1.73
CA ALA A 14 -5.23 -13.47 2.95
C ALA A 14 -3.96 -13.80 3.75
N PHE A 15 -2.89 -14.22 3.07
CA PHE A 15 -1.59 -14.45 3.70
C PHE A 15 -1.01 -13.18 4.34
N LEU A 16 -1.08 -12.05 3.63
CA LEU A 16 -0.61 -10.76 4.16
C LEU A 16 -1.47 -10.27 5.33
N ASP A 17 -2.79 -10.48 5.32
CA ASP A 17 -3.68 -10.17 6.45
C ASP A 17 -3.27 -10.95 7.68
N ASP A 18 -3.08 -12.27 7.56
CA ASP A 18 -2.65 -13.12 8.67
C ASP A 18 -1.29 -12.71 9.25
N LEU A 19 -0.31 -12.48 8.38
CA LEU A 19 1.01 -11.99 8.79
C LEU A 19 0.91 -10.66 9.54
N SER A 20 0.15 -9.70 9.01
CA SER A 20 -0.01 -8.38 9.63
C SER A 20 -0.76 -8.44 10.98
N ARG A 21 -1.68 -9.39 11.14
CA ARG A 21 -2.36 -9.65 12.42
C ARG A 21 -1.42 -10.23 13.44
N SER A 22 -0.56 -11.16 13.03
CA SER A 22 0.49 -11.74 13.88
C SER A 22 1.47 -10.67 14.37
N GLU A 23 1.96 -9.81 13.48
CA GLU A 23 2.85 -8.68 13.84
C GLU A 23 2.16 -7.68 14.77
N ALA A 24 0.89 -7.35 14.52
CA ALA A 24 0.12 -6.47 15.39
C ALA A 24 -0.18 -7.07 16.77
N ALA A 25 -0.47 -8.37 16.84
CA ALA A 25 -0.72 -9.07 18.10
C ALA A 25 0.54 -9.13 18.97
N LYS A 26 1.70 -9.39 18.35
CA LYS A 26 3.01 -9.35 19.01
C LYS A 26 3.49 -7.93 19.28
N MET A 27 2.78 -6.94 18.72
CA MET A 27 3.21 -5.55 18.62
C MET A 27 4.65 -5.44 18.11
N ARG A 28 5.14 -6.36 17.29
CA ARG A 28 6.55 -6.42 16.87
C ARG A 28 6.60 -6.79 15.39
N GLY A 29 7.40 -6.04 14.65
CA GLY A 29 7.62 -6.25 13.24
C GLY A 29 8.42 -7.51 12.98
N SER A 30 8.21 -8.12 11.82
CA SER A 30 9.13 -9.12 11.29
C SER A 30 10.50 -8.52 10.97
N GLU A 31 11.51 -9.39 10.85
CA GLU A 31 12.85 -9.00 10.36
C GLU A 31 12.79 -8.33 8.98
N ALA A 32 11.85 -8.74 8.13
CA ALA A 32 11.60 -8.12 6.84
C ALA A 32 11.11 -6.67 6.98
N LEU A 33 10.23 -6.40 7.96
CA LEU A 33 9.79 -5.04 8.26
C LEU A 33 10.93 -4.18 8.79
N GLN A 34 11.75 -4.72 9.70
CA GLN A 34 12.93 -4.03 10.23
C GLN A 34 13.91 -3.67 9.12
N SER A 35 14.24 -4.64 8.26
CA SER A 35 15.09 -4.41 7.09
C SER A 35 14.53 -3.36 6.13
N ALA A 36 13.20 -3.28 5.99
CA ALA A 36 12.56 -2.27 5.16
C ALA A 36 12.61 -0.87 5.80
N LEU A 37 12.45 -0.79 7.13
CA LEU A 37 12.62 0.43 7.92
C LEU A 37 14.05 0.96 7.83
N ASP A 38 15.05 0.09 8.04
CA ASP A 38 16.47 0.44 7.93
C ASP A 38 16.80 1.07 6.58
N ARG A 39 16.45 0.38 5.49
CA ARG A 39 16.65 0.91 4.12
C ARG A 39 15.93 2.23 3.89
N ALA A 40 14.73 2.39 4.44
CA ALA A 40 13.93 3.60 4.27
C ALA A 40 14.48 4.81 5.04
N LEU A 41 15.16 4.57 6.17
CA LEU A 41 15.80 5.59 6.98
C LEU A 41 17.18 5.94 6.45
N GLU A 42 17.95 4.93 6.05
CA GLU A 42 19.24 5.10 5.37
C GLU A 42 19.08 5.96 4.11
N LYS A 43 18.09 5.66 3.26
CA LYS A 43 17.78 6.47 2.07
C LYS A 43 17.46 7.94 2.38
N ARG A 44 17.00 8.23 3.59
CA ARG A 44 16.69 9.60 4.06
C ARG A 44 17.84 10.23 4.85
N GLY A 45 18.97 9.53 5.00
CA GLY A 45 20.10 9.97 5.82
C GLY A 45 19.77 10.03 7.32
N ILE A 46 18.75 9.28 7.76
CA ILE A 46 18.34 9.23 9.16
C ILE A 46 19.03 8.04 9.81
N VAL A 47 19.85 8.31 10.83
CA VAL A 47 20.45 7.29 11.67
C VAL A 47 19.73 7.31 13.02
N LEU A 48 19.04 6.21 13.34
CA LEU A 48 18.45 6.00 14.65
C LEU A 48 19.27 4.94 15.38
N HIS A 49 19.51 5.17 16.68
CA HIS A 49 20.12 4.15 17.51
C HIS A 49 19.12 2.99 17.72
N PRO A 50 19.55 1.72 17.77
CA PRO A 50 18.64 0.58 17.99
C PRO A 50 17.79 0.69 19.26
N ASP A 51 18.33 1.33 20.30
CA ASP A 51 17.64 1.56 21.58
C ASP A 51 16.82 2.87 21.61
N ASP A 52 16.76 3.61 20.50
CA ASP A 52 15.99 4.85 20.42
C ASP A 52 14.48 4.53 20.53
N PRO A 53 13.72 5.15 21.45
CA PRO A 53 12.27 4.98 21.52
C PRO A 53 11.54 5.35 20.22
N ALA A 54 12.13 6.21 19.37
CA ALA A 54 11.60 6.51 18.04
C ALA A 54 11.56 5.27 17.13
N TRP A 55 12.49 4.33 17.31
CA TRP A 55 12.51 3.06 16.57
C TRP A 55 11.22 2.28 16.80
N ARG A 56 10.86 2.16 18.08
CA ARG A 56 9.64 1.47 18.51
C ARG A 56 8.38 2.15 17.97
N GLN A 57 8.35 3.48 17.95
CA GLN A 57 7.23 4.23 17.42
C GLN A 57 7.07 4.06 15.90
N LEU A 58 8.19 4.05 15.17
CA LEU A 58 8.19 3.81 13.72
C LEU A 58 7.69 2.41 13.38
N GLU A 59 8.18 1.39 14.10
CA GLU A 59 7.74 0.01 13.93
C GLU A 59 6.22 -0.14 14.13
N LEU A 60 5.70 0.37 15.25
CA LEU A 60 4.26 0.35 15.54
C LEU A 60 3.44 1.16 14.52
N GLY A 61 3.98 2.30 14.06
CA GLY A 61 3.37 3.12 13.01
C GLY A 61 3.25 2.36 11.69
N PHE A 62 4.30 1.64 11.29
CA PHE A 62 4.30 0.81 10.09
C PHE A 62 3.32 -0.36 10.19
N ILE A 63 3.28 -1.07 11.33
CA ILE A 63 2.31 -2.16 11.55
C ILE A 63 0.87 -1.65 11.38
N ARG A 64 0.55 -0.48 11.95
CA ARG A 64 -0.78 0.15 11.79
C ARG A 64 -1.05 0.52 10.33
N ALA A 65 -0.07 1.11 9.65
CA ALA A 65 -0.19 1.51 8.26
C ALA A 65 -0.41 0.30 7.33
N GLN A 66 0.32 -0.80 7.56
CA GLN A 66 0.21 -2.05 6.81
C GLN A 66 -1.18 -2.66 6.97
N ARG A 67 -1.70 -2.78 8.21
CA ARG A 67 -3.07 -3.27 8.46
C ARG A 67 -4.13 -2.41 7.78
N ARG A 68 -3.98 -1.09 7.84
CA ARG A 68 -4.89 -0.16 7.16
C ARG A 68 -4.83 -0.33 5.64
N ALA A 69 -3.64 -0.53 5.07
CA ALA A 69 -3.48 -0.78 3.65
C ALA A 69 -4.14 -2.09 3.22
N ILE A 70 -3.92 -3.18 3.96
CA ILE A 70 -4.55 -4.49 3.69
C ILE A 70 -6.07 -4.37 3.75
N ASN A 71 -6.62 -3.73 4.79
CA ASN A 71 -8.06 -3.50 4.89
C ASN A 71 -8.61 -2.72 3.68
N GLY A 72 -7.88 -1.68 3.24
CA GLY A 72 -8.26 -0.92 2.05
C GLY A 72 -8.18 -1.71 0.75
N ILE A 73 -7.25 -2.67 0.64
CA ILE A 73 -7.16 -3.58 -0.51
C ILE A 73 -8.33 -4.56 -0.49
N LYS A 74 -8.65 -5.17 0.66
CA LYS A 74 -9.78 -6.10 0.82
C LYS A 74 -11.10 -5.42 0.46
N ALA A 75 -11.36 -4.25 1.03
CA ALA A 75 -12.56 -3.48 0.72
C ALA A 75 -12.69 -3.17 -0.78
N ARG A 76 -11.59 -2.83 -1.48
CA ARG A 76 -11.61 -2.65 -2.95
C ARG A 76 -11.89 -3.93 -3.73
N LEU A 77 -11.37 -5.08 -3.27
CA LEU A 77 -11.69 -6.36 -3.89
C LEU A 77 -13.16 -6.74 -3.71
N ASP A 78 -13.75 -6.34 -2.58
CA ASP A 78 -15.18 -6.54 -2.30
C ASP A 78 -16.07 -5.51 -3.03
N GLY A 79 -15.48 -4.64 -3.86
CA GLY A 79 -16.19 -3.65 -4.67
C GLY A 79 -16.43 -2.30 -3.97
N GLU A 80 -15.88 -2.09 -2.77
CA GLU A 80 -16.03 -0.82 -2.04
C GLU A 80 -15.12 0.29 -2.59
N LEU A 81 -15.67 1.49 -2.70
CA LEU A 81 -14.92 2.72 -3.02
C LEU A 81 -14.15 3.20 -1.79
N VAL A 82 -12.91 2.75 -1.65
CA VAL A 82 -12.01 3.21 -0.58
C VAL A 82 -11.30 4.49 -1.01
N PRO A 83 -11.55 5.65 -0.36
CA PRO A 83 -10.90 6.90 -0.71
C PRO A 83 -9.36 6.79 -0.57
N PRO A 84 -8.59 7.51 -1.42
CA PRO A 84 -7.14 7.44 -1.39
C PRO A 84 -6.61 7.90 -0.03
N ASN A 85 -5.67 7.13 0.52
CA ASN A 85 -5.08 7.37 1.84
C ASN A 85 -3.94 8.41 1.78
N ILE A 86 -4.14 9.45 0.97
CA ILE A 86 -3.27 10.62 0.93
C ILE A 86 -3.85 11.57 1.97
N PRO A 87 -3.07 12.16 2.90
CA PRO A 87 -3.60 13.26 3.70
C PRO A 87 -4.18 14.26 2.70
N ALA A 88 -5.49 14.52 2.80
CA ALA A 88 -6.15 15.50 1.95
C ALA A 88 -5.32 16.77 2.07
N GLN A 89 -4.54 17.11 1.03
CA GLN A 89 -3.92 18.41 1.00
C GLN A 89 -5.10 19.38 1.04
N PRO A 90 -5.19 20.26 2.06
CA PRO A 90 -6.42 21.01 2.32
C PRO A 90 -6.85 21.91 1.15
N ASN A 91 -6.02 22.03 0.09
CA ASN A 91 -6.19 22.99 -1.00
C ASN A 91 -6.18 22.37 -2.40
N ARG A 92 -6.41 21.06 -2.58
CA ARG A 92 -6.55 20.47 -3.93
C ARG A 92 -7.76 19.55 -4.06
N THR A 93 -8.92 20.15 -4.26
CA THR A 93 -10.07 19.52 -4.92
C THR A 93 -9.74 19.34 -6.40
N GLU A 94 -8.90 18.36 -6.72
CA GLU A 94 -8.74 17.89 -8.09
C GLU A 94 -9.98 17.05 -8.42
N THR A 95 -10.83 17.54 -9.33
CA THR A 95 -12.03 16.81 -9.75
C THR A 95 -11.64 15.50 -10.45
N LEU A 96 -12.52 14.50 -10.43
CA LEU A 96 -12.28 13.23 -11.14
C LEU A 96 -11.90 13.45 -12.61
N SER A 97 -12.50 14.44 -13.27
CA SER A 97 -12.16 14.85 -14.64
C SER A 97 -10.73 15.37 -14.80
N ALA A 98 -10.20 16.11 -13.83
CA ALA A 98 -8.83 16.61 -13.83
C ALA A 98 -7.81 15.47 -13.58
N ALA A 99 -8.15 14.54 -12.69
CA ALA A 99 -7.35 13.33 -12.47
C ALA A 99 -7.31 12.43 -13.72
N THR A 100 -8.45 12.24 -14.40
CA THR A 100 -8.52 11.47 -15.67
C THR A 100 -7.72 12.16 -16.77
N ARG A 101 -7.80 13.49 -16.87
CA ARG A 101 -7.04 14.26 -17.85
C ARG A 101 -5.53 14.13 -17.62
N ARG A 102 -5.04 14.23 -16.38
CA ARG A 102 -3.63 13.96 -16.06
C ARG A 102 -3.19 12.54 -16.35
N TRP A 103 -4.07 11.56 -16.21
CA TRP A 103 -3.77 10.16 -16.55
C TRP A 103 -3.63 9.95 -18.06
N VAL A 104 -4.41 10.67 -18.86
CA VAL A 104 -4.35 10.66 -20.34
C VAL A 104 -3.16 11.48 -20.85
N GLU A 105 -2.88 12.63 -20.25
CA GLU A 105 -1.87 13.59 -20.72
C GLU A 105 -0.46 13.32 -20.15
N GLY A 106 -0.35 12.66 -19.00
CA GLY A 106 0.91 12.46 -18.27
C GLY A 106 1.28 11.00 -18.13
N GLY A 107 2.01 10.47 -19.11
CA GLY A 107 2.57 9.13 -19.09
C GLY A 107 3.38 8.83 -17.83
N SER A 108 2.82 8.00 -16.94
CA SER A 108 3.60 7.33 -15.90
C SER A 108 3.92 5.91 -16.37
N ARG A 109 5.20 5.70 -16.66
CA ARG A 109 5.84 4.43 -16.99
C ARG A 109 5.51 3.37 -15.94
N ALA A 110 4.48 2.54 -16.18
CA ALA A 110 4.31 1.15 -15.70
C ALA A 110 2.85 0.64 -15.78
N ALA A 111 1.87 1.41 -16.24
CA ALA A 111 0.53 0.86 -16.47
C ALA A 111 0.45 0.24 -17.87
N HIS A 112 0.71 -1.06 -17.98
CA HIS A 112 0.36 -1.83 -19.17
C HIS A 112 -1.13 -1.62 -19.46
N LYS A 113 -1.44 -0.93 -20.57
CA LYS A 113 -2.79 -0.82 -21.12
C LYS A 113 -3.37 -2.24 -21.23
N PRO A 114 -4.54 -2.56 -20.64
CA PRO A 114 -5.20 -3.83 -20.96
C PRO A 114 -5.50 -3.78 -22.46
N ARG A 115 -4.98 -4.75 -23.21
CA ARG A 115 -5.36 -4.95 -24.61
C ARG A 115 -6.85 -5.26 -24.60
N GLY A 116 -7.66 -4.27 -24.98
CA GLY A 116 -9.04 -4.52 -25.37
C GLY A 116 -9.02 -5.51 -26.52
N SER A 117 -9.57 -6.69 -26.28
CA SER A 117 -10.04 -7.58 -27.33
C SER A 117 -10.98 -6.77 -28.20
N ALA A 118 -10.56 -6.51 -29.44
CA ALA A 118 -11.47 -6.08 -30.48
C ALA A 118 -12.30 -7.31 -30.86
N ILE A 119 -13.57 -7.30 -30.44
CA ILE A 119 -14.60 -8.14 -31.02
C ILE A 119 -15.13 -7.33 -32.21
N SER A 120 -14.82 -7.78 -33.42
CA SER A 120 -15.56 -7.56 -34.66
C SER A 120 -15.12 -8.62 -35.66
#